data_AF-A0A5C5ZZP0-F1
#
_entry.id   AF-A0A5C5ZZP0-F1
#
_cell.length_a   1.000
_cell.length_b   1.000
_cell.length_c   1.000
_cell.angle_alpha   90.00
_cell.angle_beta   90.00
_cell.angle_gamma   90.00
#
_symmetry.space_group_name_H-M   'P 1'
#
loop_
_entity.id
_entity.type
_entity.pdbx_description
1 polymer ?
#
loop_
_entity_poly.entity_id
_entity_poly.type
_entity_poly.pdbx_seq_one_letter_code
_entity_poly.pdbx_strand_id
1 'polypeptide(L)'
;MHLTLAVASFWSLGGFTSFSVATDALPATILSQADSKGAASETPQADRPTIAGQSMGQYAEQLDDESRVVRLRAIKSLGAFGSPAAEHIVAALTHKDAGVRYIAAVHLGHIGGESLKSAVETLQQQSEGESSYAVKMAIAFALCNADVDTQSHLQTLSAALDHPDRGTSCSAAELLGDLGSKAEPVLAKLRDVHAKNKPGVKGGDYHRGGAAMNAIRKITAT
;
A
#
# COMPACT_ATOMS: atom_id res chain seq x y z
N MET A 1 -40.90 12.25 -53.39
CA MET A 1 -40.95 13.69 -53.79
C MET A 1 -39.52 14.22 -53.78
N HIS A 2 -39.19 15.12 -54.72
CA HIS A 2 -37.95 15.93 -54.86
C HIS A 2 -36.56 15.25 -54.83
N LEU A 3 -35.81 15.53 -55.91
CA LEU A 3 -34.35 15.46 -56.00
C LEU A 3 -33.75 16.83 -55.63
N THR A 4 -32.50 16.85 -55.14
CA THR A 4 -31.37 17.77 -55.49
C THR A 4 -30.11 17.23 -54.77
N LEU A 5 -28.91 17.10 -55.35
CA LEU A 5 -28.00 18.07 -56.01
C LEU A 5 -27.50 19.15 -55.03
N ALA A 6 -26.22 19.50 -54.91
CA ALA A 6 -24.95 19.02 -55.53
C ALA A 6 -23.79 19.28 -54.51
N VAL A 7 -22.46 19.42 -54.74
CA VAL A 7 -21.57 19.71 -55.89
C VAL A 7 -20.18 19.03 -55.66
N ALA A 8 -19.32 19.00 -56.69
CA ALA A 8 -17.87 18.72 -56.62
C ALA A 8 -17.07 19.92 -56.00
N SER A 9 -15.72 19.98 -55.85
CA SER A 9 -14.57 19.50 -56.65
C SER A 9 -13.29 19.37 -55.77
N PHE A 10 -12.33 18.46 -56.04
CA PHE A 10 -11.08 18.66 -56.85
C PHE A 10 -10.16 19.79 -56.32
N TRP A 11 -8.82 19.69 -56.17
CA TRP A 11 -7.74 19.00 -56.92
C TRP A 11 -6.87 18.10 -55.97
N SER A 12 -5.97 17.16 -56.33
CA SER A 12 -5.02 16.94 -57.45
C SER A 12 -3.77 17.86 -57.40
N LEU A 13 -2.49 17.48 -57.59
CA LEU A 13 -1.76 16.21 -57.90
C LEU A 13 -0.63 16.01 -56.83
N GLY A 14 0.19 14.96 -56.77
CA GLY A 14 0.39 13.74 -57.58
C GLY A 14 1.56 12.90 -57.02
N GLY A 15 1.82 11.71 -57.56
CA GLY A 15 2.89 10.81 -57.10
C GLY A 15 4.00 10.58 -58.13
N PHE A 16 5.00 9.76 -57.77
CA PHE A 16 5.98 9.17 -58.69
C PHE A 16 6.24 7.69 -58.34
N THR A 17 6.69 6.92 -59.34
CA THR A 17 6.60 5.46 -59.37
C THR A 17 7.92 4.72 -59.12
N SER A 18 7.82 3.50 -58.61
CA SER A 18 8.93 2.55 -58.45
C SER A 18 9.59 2.11 -59.77
N PHE A 19 10.86 1.70 -59.70
CA PHE A 19 11.30 0.47 -60.38
C PHE A 19 12.48 -0.19 -59.64
N SER A 20 12.85 -1.42 -60.04
CA SER A 20 13.86 -2.27 -59.39
C SER A 20 14.73 -3.00 -60.42
N VAL A 21 16.02 -3.18 -60.13
CA VAL A 21 16.96 -4.10 -60.78
C VAL A 21 17.90 -4.64 -59.69
N ALA A 22 18.44 -5.85 -59.87
CA ALA A 22 19.18 -6.60 -58.85
C ALA A 22 20.55 -7.12 -59.34
N THR A 23 21.24 -7.84 -58.44
CA THR A 23 22.37 -8.78 -58.65
C THR A 23 23.69 -8.28 -59.26
N ASP A 24 24.77 -8.44 -58.50
CA ASP A 24 25.89 -9.31 -58.92
C ASP A 24 26.64 -9.90 -57.68
N ALA A 25 27.58 -10.83 -57.84
CA ALA A 25 27.96 -11.76 -56.74
C ALA A 25 29.47 -12.11 -56.52
N LEU A 26 29.90 -12.08 -55.24
CA LEU A 26 30.96 -12.90 -54.59
C LEU A 26 32.43 -12.74 -55.09
N PRO A 27 33.49 -13.35 -54.44
CA PRO A 27 33.57 -14.12 -53.19
C PRO A 27 34.67 -13.64 -52.18
N ALA A 28 34.99 -14.50 -51.18
CA ALA A 28 36.30 -14.70 -50.50
C ALA A 28 36.51 -14.24 -49.02
N THR A 29 36.11 -15.14 -48.11
CA THR A 29 36.81 -15.60 -46.89
C THR A 29 38.02 -14.83 -46.31
N ILE A 30 37.87 -14.31 -45.08
CA ILE A 30 38.84 -14.49 -43.97
C ILE A 30 38.07 -14.87 -42.70
N LEU A 31 38.63 -15.79 -41.91
CA LEU A 31 38.10 -16.19 -40.60
C LEU A 31 38.57 -15.23 -39.49
N SER A 32 37.66 -14.86 -38.58
CA SER A 32 38.02 -14.41 -37.24
C SER A 32 36.96 -14.91 -36.25
N GLN A 33 37.38 -15.69 -35.26
CA GLN A 33 36.51 -16.12 -34.17
C GLN A 33 36.38 -14.97 -33.16
N ALA A 34 35.15 -14.59 -32.85
CA ALA A 34 34.82 -13.75 -31.71
C ALA A 34 33.63 -14.39 -30.99
N ASP A 35 33.90 -15.10 -29.90
CA ASP A 35 32.86 -15.71 -29.06
C ASP A 35 32.05 -14.62 -28.36
N SER A 36 30.97 -14.17 -29.00
CA SER A 36 29.99 -13.22 -28.45
C SER A 36 29.10 -13.88 -27.39
N LYS A 37 29.71 -14.51 -26.38
CA LYS A 37 29.04 -14.77 -25.10
C LYS A 37 28.57 -13.43 -24.55
N GLY A 38 27.25 -13.24 -24.50
CA GLY A 38 26.64 -12.02 -24.02
C GLY A 38 26.97 -11.78 -22.55
N ALA A 39 28.00 -10.98 -22.30
CA ALA A 39 28.17 -10.29 -21.03
C ALA A 39 27.08 -9.22 -20.93
N ALA A 40 25.86 -9.65 -20.57
CA ALA A 40 24.87 -8.74 -20.04
C ALA A 40 25.50 -8.02 -18.85
N SER A 41 25.51 -6.69 -18.87
CA SER A 41 26.16 -5.88 -17.85
C SER A 41 25.34 -5.90 -16.56
N GLU A 42 25.49 -6.96 -15.77
CA GLU A 42 25.05 -6.99 -14.37
C GLU A 42 25.77 -5.85 -13.63
N THR A 43 25.03 -4.77 -13.37
CA THR A 43 25.50 -3.71 -12.49
C THR A 43 25.68 -4.28 -11.08
N PRO A 44 26.73 -3.87 -10.34
CA PRO A 44 27.01 -4.45 -9.02
C PRO A 44 25.79 -4.39 -8.10
N GLN A 45 25.39 -5.54 -7.56
CA GLN A 45 24.19 -5.73 -6.73
C GLN A 45 24.24 -4.96 -5.38
N ALA A 46 25.33 -4.25 -5.10
CA ALA A 46 25.66 -3.62 -3.83
C ALA A 46 24.81 -2.38 -3.46
N ASP A 47 24.22 -1.68 -4.43
CA ASP A 47 23.49 -0.42 -4.20
C ASP A 47 21.97 -0.59 -3.92
N ARG A 48 21.43 -1.82 -3.92
CA ARG A 48 20.03 -2.02 -3.53
C ARG A 48 19.89 -1.91 -2.00
N PRO A 49 18.95 -1.11 -1.48
CA PRO A 49 18.75 -1.01 -0.04
C PRO A 49 18.38 -2.37 0.54
N THR A 50 18.90 -2.67 1.73
CA THR A 50 18.58 -3.87 2.49
C THR A 50 18.21 -3.52 3.92
N ILE A 51 17.37 -4.36 4.54
CA ILE A 51 17.01 -4.29 5.95
C ILE A 51 17.40 -5.63 6.56
N ALA A 52 18.14 -5.60 7.68
CA ALA A 52 18.75 -6.78 8.29
C ALA A 52 19.52 -7.70 7.31
N GLY A 53 20.12 -7.13 6.25
CA GLY A 53 20.87 -7.86 5.22
C GLY A 53 20.01 -8.54 4.14
N GLN A 54 18.70 -8.32 4.09
CA GLN A 54 17.81 -8.83 3.05
C GLN A 54 17.17 -7.70 2.23
N SER A 55 16.94 -7.96 0.95
CA SER A 55 16.31 -7.04 -0.01
C SER A 55 14.78 -7.12 0.04
N MET A 56 14.09 -6.13 -0.54
CA MET A 56 12.63 -6.11 -0.65
C MET A 56 12.06 -7.39 -1.30
N GLY A 57 12.68 -7.89 -2.38
CA GLY A 57 12.24 -9.11 -3.06
C GLY A 57 12.30 -10.36 -2.16
N GLN A 58 13.39 -10.52 -1.41
CA GLN A 58 13.52 -11.63 -0.44
C GLN A 58 12.51 -11.54 0.71
N TYR A 59 12.01 -10.33 1.04
CA TYR A 59 10.90 -10.19 1.98
C TYR A 59 9.54 -10.41 1.33
N ALA A 60 9.35 -10.06 0.05
CA ALA A 60 8.14 -10.40 -0.69
C ALA A 60 7.97 -11.93 -0.81
N GLU A 61 9.03 -12.66 -1.14
CA GLU A 61 9.06 -14.13 -1.14
C GLU A 61 8.68 -14.74 0.23
N GLN A 62 9.19 -14.15 1.32
CA GLN A 62 8.87 -14.57 2.69
C GLN A 62 7.41 -14.30 3.12
N LEU A 63 6.58 -13.60 2.32
CA LEU A 63 5.15 -13.45 2.61
C LEU A 63 4.38 -14.76 2.46
N ASP A 64 4.84 -15.71 1.66
CA ASP A 64 4.16 -17.00 1.46
C ASP A 64 4.66 -18.16 2.33
N ASP A 65 5.76 -17.95 3.08
CA ASP A 65 6.39 -18.91 4.00
C ASP A 65 5.38 -19.59 4.94
N GLU A 66 5.52 -20.90 5.17
CA GLU A 66 4.61 -21.69 6.02
C GLU A 66 4.54 -21.14 7.46
N SER A 67 5.66 -20.66 7.98
CA SER A 67 5.78 -20.07 9.30
C SER A 67 5.16 -18.68 9.34
N ARG A 68 4.05 -18.58 10.08
CA ARG A 68 3.39 -17.30 10.39
C ARG A 68 4.35 -16.26 10.97
N VAL A 69 5.38 -16.67 11.71
CA VAL A 69 6.38 -15.77 12.28
C VAL A 69 7.27 -15.16 11.20
N VAL A 70 7.57 -15.89 10.13
CA VAL A 70 8.33 -15.39 8.97
C VAL A 70 7.46 -14.40 8.19
N ARG A 71 6.24 -14.78 7.81
CA ARG A 71 5.30 -13.87 7.09
C ARG A 71 5.08 -12.54 7.83
N LEU A 72 4.87 -12.59 9.14
CA LEU A 72 4.65 -11.39 9.97
C LEU A 72 5.94 -10.58 10.23
N ARG A 73 7.13 -11.17 10.06
CA ARG A 73 8.40 -10.42 10.01
C ARG A 73 8.55 -9.75 8.66
N ALA A 74 8.31 -10.49 7.58
CA ALA A 74 8.47 -10.04 6.21
C ALA A 74 7.66 -8.78 5.89
N ILE A 75 6.36 -8.75 6.21
CA ILE A 75 5.53 -7.56 5.96
C ILE A 75 5.96 -6.34 6.79
N LYS A 76 6.52 -6.55 8.00
CA LYS A 76 7.10 -5.46 8.81
C LYS A 76 8.41 -4.94 8.23
N SER A 77 9.26 -5.84 7.73
CA SER A 77 10.48 -5.45 7.04
C SER A 77 10.17 -4.70 5.75
N LEU A 78 9.16 -5.11 4.97
CA LEU A 78 8.66 -4.35 3.81
C LEU A 78 8.20 -2.95 4.21
N GLY A 79 7.38 -2.82 5.25
CA GLY A 79 6.95 -1.50 5.77
C GLY A 79 8.11 -0.57 6.14
N ALA A 80 9.21 -1.12 6.65
CA ALA A 80 10.40 -0.37 7.02
C ALA A 80 11.23 0.18 5.82
N PHE A 81 10.96 -0.25 4.59
CA PHE A 81 11.50 0.42 3.38
C PHE A 81 10.71 1.68 3.00
N GLY A 82 9.47 1.85 3.50
CA GLY A 82 8.59 2.97 3.14
C GLY A 82 8.01 2.85 1.73
N SER A 83 7.79 3.99 1.05
CA SER A 83 7.16 4.06 -0.28
C SER A 83 7.75 3.13 -1.35
N PRO A 84 9.08 2.87 -1.43
CA PRO A 84 9.65 1.88 -2.34
C PRO A 84 9.10 0.45 -2.23
N ALA A 85 8.51 0.07 -1.09
CA ALA A 85 7.87 -1.23 -0.91
C ALA A 85 6.34 -1.20 -1.12
N ALA A 86 5.74 -0.04 -1.44
CA ALA A 86 4.29 0.14 -1.46
C ALA A 86 3.54 -0.91 -2.30
N GLU A 87 4.02 -1.25 -3.50
CA GLU A 87 3.39 -2.26 -4.36
C GLU A 87 3.30 -3.64 -3.68
N HIS A 88 4.36 -4.07 -3.01
CA HIS A 88 4.39 -5.33 -2.24
C HIS A 88 3.44 -5.29 -1.04
N ILE A 89 3.28 -4.11 -0.42
CA ILE A 89 2.38 -3.89 0.72
C ILE A 89 0.91 -3.85 0.25
N VAL A 90 0.61 -3.25 -0.91
CA VAL A 90 -0.72 -3.29 -1.54
C VAL A 90 -1.08 -4.72 -1.92
N ALA A 91 -0.17 -5.50 -2.52
CA ALA A 91 -0.39 -6.91 -2.79
C ALA A 91 -0.72 -7.71 -1.50
N ALA A 92 -0.03 -7.40 -0.39
CA ALA A 92 -0.26 -8.02 0.91
C ALA A 92 -1.64 -7.72 1.54
N LEU A 93 -2.41 -6.75 1.02
CA LEU A 93 -3.79 -6.50 1.46
C LEU A 93 -4.74 -7.67 1.18
N THR A 94 -4.49 -8.50 0.16
CA THR A 94 -5.34 -9.66 -0.17
C THR A 94 -4.87 -10.97 0.50
N HIS A 95 -3.77 -10.92 1.26
CA HIS A 95 -3.09 -12.13 1.74
C HIS A 95 -3.94 -12.97 2.73
N LYS A 96 -3.79 -14.30 2.65
CA LYS A 96 -4.55 -15.31 3.42
C LYS A 96 -4.53 -15.09 4.95
N ASP A 97 -3.39 -14.69 5.51
CA ASP A 97 -3.24 -14.40 6.96
C ASP A 97 -3.70 -12.98 7.30
N ALA A 98 -4.75 -12.86 8.11
CA ALA A 98 -5.28 -11.57 8.55
C ALA A 98 -4.26 -10.70 9.33
N GLY A 99 -3.23 -11.31 9.94
CA GLY A 99 -2.15 -10.55 10.57
C GLY A 99 -1.25 -9.84 9.56
N VAL A 100 -1.10 -10.38 8.35
CA VAL A 100 -0.37 -9.73 7.25
C VAL A 100 -1.21 -8.59 6.68
N ARG A 101 -2.51 -8.83 6.40
CA ARG A 101 -3.43 -7.77 5.94
C ARG A 101 -3.51 -6.59 6.90
N TYR A 102 -3.54 -6.87 8.21
CA TYR A 102 -3.52 -5.84 9.26
C TYR A 102 -2.27 -4.96 9.15
N ILE A 103 -1.08 -5.56 9.14
CA ILE A 103 0.19 -4.83 9.09
C ILE A 103 0.33 -4.08 7.76
N ALA A 104 -0.14 -4.66 6.65
CA ALA A 104 -0.12 -4.03 5.34
C ALA A 104 -0.97 -2.75 5.30
N ALA A 105 -2.22 -2.80 5.78
CA ALA A 105 -3.08 -1.63 5.84
C ALA A 105 -2.53 -0.53 6.78
N VAL A 106 -2.00 -0.91 7.95
CA VAL A 106 -1.32 0.06 8.86
C VAL A 106 -0.12 0.71 8.16
N HIS A 107 0.74 -0.06 7.49
CA HIS A 107 1.90 0.50 6.80
C HIS A 107 1.54 1.42 5.63
N LEU A 108 0.50 1.14 4.85
CA LEU A 108 0.02 2.08 3.83
C LEU A 108 -0.49 3.38 4.46
N GLY A 109 -1.22 3.28 5.57
CA GLY A 109 -1.66 4.45 6.36
C GLY A 109 -0.50 5.28 6.92
N HIS A 110 0.63 4.67 7.30
CA HIS A 110 1.84 5.38 7.74
C HIS A 110 2.70 5.92 6.58
N ILE A 111 2.75 5.23 5.43
CA ILE A 111 3.48 5.66 4.23
C ILE A 111 2.83 6.89 3.60
N GLY A 112 1.49 6.91 3.53
CA GLY A 112 0.74 8.06 3.04
C GLY A 112 1.04 8.42 1.58
N GLY A 113 0.94 9.72 1.27
CA GLY A 113 1.35 10.28 -0.02
C GLY A 113 0.61 9.71 -1.22
N GLU A 114 1.32 9.60 -2.34
CA GLU A 114 0.80 9.05 -3.60
C GLU A 114 0.56 7.53 -3.50
N SER A 115 1.46 6.81 -2.81
CA SER A 115 1.37 5.36 -2.58
C SER A 115 0.10 4.92 -1.84
N LEU A 116 -0.37 5.73 -0.88
CA LEU A 116 -1.65 5.48 -0.20
C LEU A 116 -2.84 5.81 -1.10
N LYS A 117 -2.75 6.88 -1.91
CA LYS A 117 -3.82 7.29 -2.83
C LYS A 117 -4.07 6.26 -3.92
N SER A 118 -3.03 5.66 -4.50
CA SER A 118 -3.19 4.56 -5.47
C SER A 118 -3.73 3.26 -4.85
N ALA A 119 -3.66 3.11 -3.51
CA ALA A 119 -4.19 1.95 -2.80
C ALA A 119 -5.66 2.09 -2.36
N VAL A 120 -6.30 3.25 -2.52
CA VAL A 120 -7.66 3.54 -2.00
C VAL A 120 -8.70 2.53 -2.49
N GLU A 121 -8.76 2.26 -3.79
CA GLU A 121 -9.73 1.33 -4.36
C GLU A 121 -9.56 -0.09 -3.80
N THR A 122 -8.30 -0.56 -3.67
CA THR A 122 -7.99 -1.85 -3.07
C THR A 122 -8.38 -1.90 -1.59
N LEU A 123 -8.10 -0.85 -0.83
CA LEU A 123 -8.48 -0.72 0.59
C LEU A 123 -10.00 -0.76 0.77
N GLN A 124 -10.76 -0.05 -0.06
CA GLN A 124 -12.22 -0.09 -0.07
C GLN A 124 -12.74 -1.50 -0.39
N GLN A 125 -12.25 -2.13 -1.47
CA GLN A 125 -12.62 -3.50 -1.86
C GLN A 125 -12.34 -4.53 -0.74
N GLN A 126 -11.20 -4.43 -0.05
CA GLN A 126 -10.91 -5.34 1.08
C GLN A 126 -11.81 -5.06 2.30
N SER A 127 -12.28 -3.83 2.49
CA SER A 127 -13.20 -3.49 3.59
C SER A 127 -14.55 -4.21 3.49
N GLU A 128 -15.09 -4.31 2.27
CA GLU A 128 -16.43 -4.84 2.00
C GLU A 128 -16.60 -6.32 2.38
N GLY A 129 -15.53 -7.12 2.26
CA GLY A 129 -15.53 -8.56 2.59
C GLY A 129 -14.90 -8.95 3.93
N GLU A 130 -14.20 -8.06 4.62
CA GLU A 130 -13.35 -8.45 5.75
C GLU A 130 -14.14 -8.90 7.00
N SER A 131 -13.73 -10.01 7.59
CA SER A 131 -14.28 -10.58 8.83
C SER A 131 -13.45 -10.21 10.07
N SER A 132 -12.14 -10.00 9.90
CA SER A 132 -11.25 -9.55 10.97
C SER A 132 -11.51 -8.08 11.31
N TYR A 133 -12.15 -7.86 12.46
CA TYR A 133 -12.38 -6.52 12.99
C TYR A 133 -11.08 -5.71 13.14
N ALA A 134 -9.97 -6.38 13.48
CA ALA A 134 -8.65 -5.75 13.55
C ALA A 134 -8.15 -5.24 12.17
N VAL A 135 -8.40 -5.97 11.09
CA VAL A 135 -8.05 -5.51 9.74
C VAL A 135 -8.98 -4.37 9.30
N LYS A 136 -10.28 -4.44 9.63
CA LYS A 136 -11.24 -3.34 9.36
C LYS A 136 -10.81 -2.01 9.98
N MET A 137 -10.34 -2.00 11.23
CA MET A 137 -9.84 -0.75 11.84
C MET A 137 -8.50 -0.27 11.22
N ALA A 138 -7.65 -1.16 10.72
CA ALA A 138 -6.42 -0.77 10.00
C ALA A 138 -6.70 -0.20 8.60
N ILE A 139 -7.68 -0.76 7.88
CA ILE A 139 -8.18 -0.20 6.62
C ILE A 139 -8.83 1.17 6.86
N ALA A 140 -9.63 1.31 7.92
CA ALA A 140 -10.21 2.59 8.32
C ALA A 140 -9.12 3.65 8.63
N PHE A 141 -8.07 3.28 9.36
CA PHE A 141 -6.91 4.16 9.60
C PHE A 141 -6.24 4.61 8.29
N ALA A 142 -6.00 3.68 7.35
CA ALA A 142 -5.44 4.02 6.05
C ALA A 142 -6.33 4.98 5.26
N LEU A 143 -7.66 4.76 5.24
CA LEU A 143 -8.61 5.62 4.54
C LEU A 143 -8.75 7.01 5.18
N CYS A 144 -8.68 7.11 6.53
CA CYS A 144 -8.56 8.41 7.22
C CYS A 144 -7.31 9.20 6.79
N ASN A 145 -6.17 8.53 6.57
CA ASN A 145 -4.94 9.19 6.08
C ASN A 145 -4.93 9.42 4.56
N ALA A 146 -5.83 8.78 3.82
CA ALA A 146 -6.11 9.09 2.41
C ALA A 146 -7.09 10.27 2.25
N ASP A 147 -7.67 10.77 3.34
CA ASP A 147 -8.79 11.73 3.39
C ASP A 147 -10.06 11.25 2.65
N VAL A 148 -10.30 9.94 2.69
CA VAL A 148 -11.49 9.27 2.16
C VAL A 148 -12.44 8.97 3.33
N ASP A 149 -13.70 9.42 3.23
CA ASP A 149 -14.80 9.17 4.18
C ASP A 149 -14.41 9.26 5.67
N THR A 150 -13.50 10.17 6.00
CA THR A 150 -12.75 10.22 7.27
C THR A 150 -13.66 10.11 8.50
N GLN A 151 -14.84 10.73 8.51
CA GLN A 151 -15.78 10.66 9.63
C GLN A 151 -16.37 9.26 9.87
N SER A 152 -16.61 8.47 8.81
CA SER A 152 -17.09 7.07 8.90
C SER A 152 -16.00 6.15 9.44
N HIS A 153 -14.77 6.35 8.98
CA HIS A 153 -13.62 5.57 9.44
C HIS A 153 -13.17 5.96 10.86
N LEU A 154 -13.32 7.23 11.27
CA LEU A 154 -13.19 7.65 12.67
C LEU A 154 -14.27 7.01 13.57
N GLN A 155 -15.51 6.85 13.10
CA GLN A 155 -16.54 6.11 13.85
C GLN A 155 -16.17 4.63 14.00
N THR A 156 -15.59 4.01 12.96
CA THR A 156 -15.08 2.63 13.00
C THR A 156 -13.97 2.48 14.05
N LEU A 157 -12.98 3.38 14.05
CA LEU A 157 -11.90 3.42 15.04
C LEU A 157 -12.41 3.74 16.46
N SER A 158 -13.39 4.64 16.60
CA SER A 158 -14.01 5.01 17.88
C SER A 158 -14.75 3.84 18.52
N ALA A 159 -15.49 3.05 17.72
CA ALA A 159 -16.13 1.81 18.18
C ALA A 159 -15.11 0.74 18.59
N ALA A 160 -13.96 0.67 17.90
CA ALA A 160 -12.91 -0.31 18.17
C ALA A 160 -12.29 -0.16 19.57
N LEU A 161 -12.36 1.03 20.17
CA LEU A 161 -11.94 1.27 21.56
C LEU A 161 -12.73 0.43 22.58
N ASP A 162 -14.00 0.12 22.32
CA ASP A 162 -14.85 -0.69 23.22
C ASP A 162 -14.73 -2.20 22.99
N HIS A 163 -13.95 -2.64 22.00
CA HIS A 163 -13.87 -4.05 21.60
C HIS A 163 -13.44 -4.96 22.78
N PRO A 164 -14.04 -6.17 22.95
CA PRO A 164 -13.76 -7.04 24.10
C PRO A 164 -12.32 -7.57 24.14
N ASP A 165 -11.69 -7.84 22.99
CA ASP A 165 -10.24 -8.08 22.96
C ASP A 165 -9.47 -6.79 23.30
N ARG A 166 -8.47 -6.95 24.18
CA ARG A 166 -7.57 -5.89 24.64
C ARG A 166 -6.65 -5.40 23.53
N GLY A 167 -6.15 -6.30 22.67
CA GLY A 167 -5.26 -5.96 21.56
C GLY A 167 -5.95 -4.97 20.61
N THR A 168 -7.13 -5.34 20.11
CA THR A 168 -7.95 -4.46 19.27
C THR A 168 -8.20 -3.09 19.92
N SER A 169 -8.62 -3.06 21.20
CA SER A 169 -8.92 -1.81 21.92
C SER A 169 -7.69 -0.90 22.10
N CYS A 170 -6.52 -1.47 22.39
CA CYS A 170 -5.27 -0.72 22.52
C CYS A 170 -4.76 -0.23 21.16
N SER A 171 -4.79 -1.06 20.12
CA SER A 171 -4.38 -0.67 18.77
C SER A 171 -5.33 0.34 18.12
N ALA A 172 -6.63 0.30 18.43
CA ALA A 172 -7.57 1.36 18.03
C ALA A 172 -7.17 2.73 18.60
N ALA A 173 -6.77 2.79 19.88
CA ALA A 173 -6.25 4.01 20.48
C ALA A 173 -4.90 4.44 19.87
N GLU A 174 -4.00 3.49 19.58
CA GLU A 174 -2.72 3.75 18.93
C GLU A 174 -2.89 4.37 17.54
N LEU A 175 -3.74 3.79 16.69
CA LEU A 175 -4.06 4.29 15.35
C LEU A 175 -4.77 5.65 15.39
N LEU A 176 -5.72 5.85 16.32
CA LEU A 176 -6.32 7.18 16.56
C LEU A 176 -5.28 8.22 16.99
N GLY A 177 -4.26 7.82 17.76
CA GLY A 177 -3.14 8.67 18.10
C GLY A 177 -2.26 9.02 16.90
N ASP A 178 -2.03 8.07 15.99
CA ASP A 178 -1.23 8.26 14.76
C ASP A 178 -1.92 9.14 13.71
N LEU A 179 -3.26 9.27 13.76
CA LEU A 179 -4.01 10.22 12.95
C LEU A 179 -3.82 11.69 13.39
N GLY A 180 -3.25 11.94 14.58
CA GLY A 180 -3.07 13.30 15.11
C GLY A 180 -4.38 14.08 15.19
N SER A 181 -4.36 15.36 14.85
CA SER A 181 -5.52 16.27 14.85
C SER A 181 -6.71 15.78 14.00
N LYS A 182 -6.52 14.91 12.98
CA LYS A 182 -7.64 14.27 12.27
C LYS A 182 -8.56 13.49 13.23
N ALA A 183 -8.05 12.98 14.34
CA ALA A 183 -8.82 12.23 15.35
C ALA A 183 -9.38 13.09 16.51
N GLU A 184 -9.29 14.43 16.45
CA GLU A 184 -9.93 15.33 17.42
C GLU A 184 -11.40 14.99 17.76
N PRO A 185 -12.28 14.63 16.80
CA PRO A 185 -13.67 14.26 17.09
C PRO A 185 -13.83 13.08 18.06
N VAL A 186 -12.80 12.25 18.21
CA VAL A 186 -12.80 11.04 19.07
C VAL A 186 -12.22 11.33 20.47
N LEU A 187 -11.68 12.52 20.73
CA LEU A 187 -11.08 12.88 22.03
C LEU A 187 -12.01 12.70 23.23
N ALA A 188 -13.31 12.96 23.07
CA ALA A 188 -14.30 12.73 24.14
C ALA A 188 -14.40 11.24 24.51
N LYS A 189 -14.38 10.35 23.51
CA LYS A 189 -14.41 8.90 23.70
C LYS A 189 -13.10 8.37 24.30
N LEU A 190 -11.95 8.86 23.83
CA LEU A 190 -10.65 8.49 24.41
C LEU A 190 -10.54 8.92 25.89
N ARG A 191 -11.07 10.11 26.25
CA ARG A 191 -11.11 10.58 27.64
C ARG A 191 -11.99 9.70 28.54
N ASP A 192 -13.14 9.25 28.04
CA ASP A 192 -14.02 8.27 28.71
C ASP A 192 -13.30 6.92 28.92
N VAL A 193 -12.69 6.38 27.87
CA VAL A 193 -11.92 5.12 27.92
C VAL A 193 -10.77 5.22 28.92
N HIS A 194 -10.01 6.33 28.92
CA HIS A 194 -8.98 6.56 29.92
C HIS A 194 -9.57 6.66 31.34
N ALA A 195 -10.63 7.44 31.55
CA ALA A 195 -11.21 7.66 32.87
C ALA A 195 -11.70 6.34 33.53
N LYS A 196 -12.22 5.40 32.73
CA LYS A 196 -12.66 4.06 33.14
C LYS A 196 -11.52 3.05 33.38
N ASN A 197 -10.32 3.30 32.83
CA ASN A 197 -9.23 2.32 32.77
C ASN A 197 -7.89 2.79 33.36
N LYS A 198 -7.83 4.01 33.90
CA LYS A 198 -6.63 4.57 34.55
C LYS A 198 -6.26 3.80 35.83
N PRO A 199 -4.99 3.88 36.30
CA PRO A 199 -4.55 3.27 37.54
C PRO A 199 -5.49 3.55 38.73
N GLY A 200 -5.75 2.52 39.54
CA GLY A 200 -6.60 2.59 40.72
C GLY A 200 -8.11 2.41 40.47
N VAL A 201 -8.59 2.38 39.21
CA VAL A 201 -10.00 2.09 38.93
C VAL A 201 -10.27 0.59 39.04
N LYS A 202 -11.18 0.20 39.96
CA LYS A 202 -11.58 -1.20 40.17
C LYS A 202 -12.24 -1.76 38.91
N GLY A 203 -11.62 -2.79 38.32
CA GLY A 203 -12.07 -3.43 37.08
C GLY A 203 -11.59 -2.76 35.80
N GLY A 204 -10.81 -1.67 35.88
CA GLY A 204 -10.19 -1.02 34.73
C GLY A 204 -8.97 -1.78 34.21
N ASP A 205 -8.75 -1.72 32.89
CA ASP A 205 -7.61 -2.33 32.20
C ASP A 205 -6.51 -1.29 31.96
N TYR A 206 -5.44 -1.33 32.76
CA TYR A 206 -4.32 -0.40 32.68
C TYR A 206 -3.77 -0.20 31.25
N HIS A 207 -3.77 -1.24 30.42
CA HIS A 207 -3.27 -1.13 29.04
C HIS A 207 -4.18 -0.26 28.18
N ARG A 208 -5.51 -0.43 28.28
CA ARG A 208 -6.49 0.43 27.60
C ARG A 208 -6.40 1.87 28.12
N GLY A 209 -6.26 2.04 29.43
CA GLY A 209 -6.11 3.35 30.07
C GLY A 209 -4.85 4.09 29.66
N GLY A 210 -3.73 3.38 29.51
CA GLY A 210 -2.45 3.91 29.02
C GLY A 210 -2.48 4.23 27.53
N ALA A 211 -3.01 3.32 26.71
CA ALA A 211 -3.14 3.51 25.26
C ALA A 211 -4.02 4.74 24.94
N ALA A 212 -5.19 4.87 25.57
CA ALA A 212 -6.06 6.02 25.39
C ALA A 212 -5.42 7.34 25.85
N MET A 213 -4.63 7.34 26.94
CA MET A 213 -3.88 8.54 27.37
C MET A 213 -2.78 8.93 26.36
N ASN A 214 -2.07 7.95 25.80
CA ASN A 214 -1.05 8.21 24.79
C ASN A 214 -1.66 8.70 23.46
N ALA A 215 -2.83 8.19 23.09
CA ALA A 215 -3.61 8.69 21.96
C ALA A 215 -4.01 10.16 22.16
N ILE A 216 -4.62 10.50 23.29
CA ILE A 216 -4.99 11.88 23.64
C ILE A 216 -3.76 12.80 23.52
N ARG A 217 -2.62 12.41 24.09
CA ARG A 217 -1.38 13.19 24.03
C ARG A 217 -0.92 13.49 22.61
N LYS A 218 -0.89 12.47 21.73
CA LYS A 218 -0.53 12.65 20.31
C LYS A 218 -1.47 13.65 19.63
N ILE A 219 -2.79 13.41 19.73
CA ILE A 219 -3.83 14.24 19.10
C ILE A 219 -3.77 15.70 19.58
N THR A 220 -3.44 15.95 20.86
CA THR A 220 -3.33 17.32 21.40
C THR A 220 -1.94 17.96 21.25
N ALA A 221 -1.02 17.34 20.52
CA ALA A 221 0.35 17.82 20.31
C ALA A 221 0.71 18.08 18.84
N THR A 222 -0.24 17.84 17.92
CA THR A 222 -0.15 18.11 16.47
C THR A 222 -0.97 19.33 16.09
#